data_AF-A0A5B7DB69-F1
#
_entry.id   AF-A0A5B7DB69-F1
#
_cell.length_a   1.000
_cell.length_b   1.000
_cell.length_c   1.000
_cell.angle_alpha   90.00
_cell.angle_beta   90.00
_cell.angle_gamma   90.00
#
_symmetry.space_group_name_H-M   'P 1'
#
loop_
_entity.id
_entity.type
_entity.pdbx_description
1 polymer ?
#
loop_
_entity_poly.entity_id
_entity_poly.type
_entity_poly.pdbx_seq_one_letter_code
_entity_poly.pdbx_strand_id
1 'polypeptide(L)'
;MEEEVPRAIPTHFLDHHHHNHHYTPSLTLHHNIQTENYNEELAELTSEISIKQKLIEGLEQSQRRLETMRHQYEEKLNVLMNRIRATQEERDKVIANIKSSSHAGDDKVKAVKQEYERKINTMQNELKKLQAAQKEHSKLMRERNQHERQLRTLKGDLAEMKRTKVRLMTKMKEDNTRAKQEELKKNKEIAQLHKVSRKQETYIKSLEAENRLKNVVLKRKTEELAVLKKAPKPGLSGKASGRLRRKCFWRFLWNFVEFWQ
;
A
#
# COMPACT_ATOMS: atom_id res chain seq x y z
N MET A 1 60.84 6.62 56.75
CA MET A 1 61.30 5.86 55.56
C MET A 1 60.22 4.85 55.27
N GLU A 2 59.75 4.90 54.04
CA GLU A 2 58.40 4.57 53.59
C GLU A 2 58.14 3.07 53.48
N GLU A 3 56.87 2.70 53.71
CA GLU A 3 56.30 1.40 53.38
C GLU A 3 56.37 1.13 51.87
N GLU A 4 56.99 0.03 51.45
CA GLU A 4 56.71 -0.56 50.14
C GLU A 4 55.77 -1.75 50.29
N VAL A 5 54.49 -1.47 50.08
CA VAL A 5 53.44 -2.48 49.88
C VAL A 5 53.61 -3.08 48.48
N PRO A 6 53.74 -4.42 48.31
CA PRO A 6 53.80 -5.02 46.99
C PRO A 6 52.44 -4.92 46.28
N ARG A 7 52.46 -4.19 45.16
CA ARG A 7 51.33 -3.89 44.26
C ARG A 7 50.57 -5.15 43.85
N ALA A 8 49.25 -5.13 44.09
CA ALA A 8 48.30 -6.05 43.50
C ALA A 8 48.39 -5.98 41.97
N ILE A 9 48.53 -7.15 41.32
CA ILE A 9 48.45 -7.28 39.87
C ILE A 9 47.03 -6.89 39.46
N PRO A 10 46.83 -5.87 38.60
CA PRO A 10 45.52 -5.53 38.09
C PRO A 10 44.98 -6.72 37.28
N THR A 11 43.99 -7.42 37.82
CA THR A 11 43.14 -8.28 36.99
C THR A 11 42.36 -7.33 36.09
N HIS A 12 42.82 -7.17 34.84
CA HIS A 12 42.08 -6.43 33.84
C HIS A 12 40.73 -7.13 33.66
N PHE A 13 39.73 -6.58 34.34
CA PHE A 13 38.33 -6.87 34.18
C PHE A 13 38.01 -6.51 32.74
N LEU A 14 37.96 -7.51 31.85
CA LEU A 14 37.28 -7.35 30.58
C LEU A 14 35.81 -7.18 30.93
N ASP A 15 35.39 -5.93 31.10
CA ASP A 15 34.00 -5.54 30.94
C ASP A 15 33.63 -5.85 29.49
N HIS A 16 33.11 -7.06 29.26
CA HIS A 16 32.32 -7.32 28.07
C HIS A 16 31.05 -6.49 28.21
N HIS A 17 31.13 -5.25 27.71
CA HIS A 17 29.96 -4.45 27.39
C HIS A 17 29.00 -5.34 26.58
N HIS A 18 27.88 -5.75 27.20
CA HIS A 18 26.74 -6.33 26.50
C HIS A 18 26.24 -5.28 25.50
N HIS A 19 26.74 -5.36 24.28
CA HIS A 19 26.23 -4.58 23.18
C HIS A 19 24.86 -5.15 22.83
N ASN A 20 23.83 -4.53 23.38
CA ASN A 20 22.44 -4.85 23.13
C ASN A 20 22.12 -4.46 21.68
N HIS A 21 22.45 -5.32 20.71
CA HIS A 21 22.09 -5.15 19.31
C HIS A 21 20.59 -5.45 19.12
N HIS A 22 19.73 -4.60 19.70
CA HIS A 22 18.38 -4.39 19.19
C HIS A 22 18.48 -3.47 17.96
N TYR A 23 18.91 -4.02 16.83
CA TYR A 23 18.72 -3.35 15.54
C TYR A 23 17.94 -4.27 14.61
N THR A 24 16.62 -4.12 14.62
CA THR A 24 15.78 -4.48 13.47
C THR A 24 14.98 -3.28 12.93
N PRO A 25 15.59 -2.15 12.48
CA PRO A 25 14.83 -1.06 11.86
C PRO A 25 14.47 -1.32 10.38
N SER A 26 15.22 -2.18 9.69
CA SER A 26 15.16 -2.26 8.21
C SER A 26 13.82 -2.77 7.66
N LEU A 27 13.20 -3.76 8.32
CA LEU A 27 11.95 -4.34 7.82
C LEU A 27 10.74 -3.43 8.07
N THR A 28 10.71 -2.77 9.23
CA THR A 28 9.64 -1.84 9.63
C THR A 28 9.66 -0.58 8.76
N LEU A 29 10.85 -0.07 8.42
CA LEU A 29 10.99 1.08 7.52
C LEU A 29 10.46 0.75 6.12
N HIS A 30 10.83 -0.41 5.56
CA HIS A 30 10.37 -0.82 4.23
C HIS A 30 8.85 -1.00 4.17
N HIS A 31 8.27 -1.63 5.20
CA HIS A 31 6.83 -1.77 5.32
C HIS A 31 6.12 -0.41 5.39
N ASN A 32 6.63 0.52 6.21
CA ASN A 32 6.05 1.86 6.33
C ASN A 32 6.06 2.62 5.00
N ILE A 33 7.19 2.63 4.28
CA ILE A 33 7.29 3.25 2.95
C ILE A 33 6.28 2.61 1.98
N GLN A 34 6.16 1.28 2.00
CA GLN A 34 5.20 0.58 1.15
C GLN A 34 3.75 0.94 1.50
N THR A 35 3.42 1.11 2.79
CA THR A 35 2.09 1.56 3.20
C THR A 35 1.79 2.99 2.79
N GLU A 36 2.77 3.90 2.85
CA GLU A 36 2.63 5.28 2.39
C GLU A 36 2.35 5.31 0.89
N ASN A 37 3.13 4.58 0.08
CA ASN A 37 2.90 4.46 -1.36
C ASN A 37 1.48 3.97 -1.69
N TYR A 38 0.98 2.96 -0.97
CA TYR A 38 -0.39 2.48 -1.17
C TYR A 38 -1.46 3.50 -0.79
N ASN A 39 -1.21 4.29 0.26
CA ASN A 39 -2.14 5.34 0.68
C ASN A 39 -2.19 6.47 -0.36
N GLU A 40 -1.05 6.84 -0.93
CA GLU A 40 -0.96 7.81 -2.02
C GLU A 40 -1.72 7.33 -3.26
N GLU A 41 -1.46 6.11 -3.74
CA GLU A 41 -2.16 5.52 -4.89
C GLU A 41 -3.67 5.42 -4.63
N LEU A 42 -4.09 5.06 -3.41
CA LEU A 42 -5.50 5.00 -3.03
C LEU A 42 -6.15 6.38 -3.02
N ALA A 43 -5.44 7.42 -2.56
CA ALA A 43 -5.91 8.79 -2.54
C ALA A 43 -6.05 9.33 -3.97
N GLU A 44 -5.07 9.09 -4.83
CA GLU A 44 -5.10 9.45 -6.25
C GLU A 44 -6.27 8.79 -6.98
N LEU A 45 -6.41 7.46 -6.87
CA LEU A 45 -7.54 6.72 -7.46
C LEU A 45 -8.88 7.24 -6.94
N THR A 46 -8.98 7.59 -5.66
CA THR A 46 -10.22 8.13 -5.08
C THR A 46 -10.55 9.51 -5.64
N SER A 47 -9.54 10.37 -5.79
CA SER A 47 -9.69 11.70 -6.40
C SER A 47 -10.10 11.58 -7.87
N GLU A 48 -9.42 10.73 -8.64
CA GLU A 48 -9.70 10.55 -10.07
C GLU A 48 -11.11 9.97 -10.29
N ILE A 49 -11.53 9.00 -9.48
CA ILE A 49 -12.91 8.48 -9.49
C ILE A 49 -13.92 9.61 -9.28
N SER A 50 -13.70 10.47 -8.28
CA SER A 50 -14.59 11.60 -7.96
C SER A 50 -14.68 12.60 -9.11
N ILE A 51 -13.54 12.94 -9.71
CA ILE A 51 -13.47 13.85 -10.87
C ILE A 51 -14.23 13.25 -12.06
N LYS A 52 -14.01 11.97 -12.39
CA LYS A 52 -14.73 11.32 -13.51
C LYS A 52 -16.22 11.16 -13.24
N GLN A 53 -16.65 10.93 -12.00
CA GLN A 53 -18.06 10.92 -11.62
C GLN A 53 -18.72 12.27 -11.90
N LYS A 54 -18.11 13.37 -11.45
CA LYS A 54 -18.63 14.73 -11.70
C LYS A 54 -18.67 15.06 -13.19
N LEU A 55 -17.66 14.63 -13.95
CA LEU A 55 -17.64 14.82 -15.39
C LEU A 55 -18.79 14.07 -16.08
N ILE A 56 -19.02 12.81 -15.72
CA ILE A 56 -20.14 12.01 -16.24
C ILE A 56 -21.47 12.67 -15.90
N GLU A 57 -21.68 13.08 -14.65
CA GLU A 57 -22.90 13.75 -14.20
C GLU A 57 -23.17 15.04 -14.99
N GLY A 58 -22.14 15.89 -15.17
CA GLY A 58 -22.24 17.13 -15.94
C GLY A 58 -22.59 16.88 -17.41
N LEU A 59 -21.97 15.88 -18.04
CA LEU A 59 -22.28 15.50 -19.43
C LEU A 59 -23.70 14.95 -19.57
N GLU A 60 -24.15 14.10 -18.65
CA GLU A 60 -25.52 13.58 -18.65
C GLU A 60 -26.56 14.69 -18.43
N GLN A 61 -26.27 15.65 -17.53
CA GLN A 61 -27.15 16.79 -17.30
C GLN A 61 -27.28 17.66 -18.56
N SER A 62 -26.17 17.94 -19.24
CA SER A 62 -26.16 18.68 -20.50
C SER A 62 -27.00 17.97 -21.56
N GLN A 63 -26.84 16.65 -21.72
CA GLN A 63 -27.64 15.85 -22.65
C GLN A 63 -29.14 15.88 -22.33
N ARG A 64 -29.52 15.73 -21.05
CA ARG A 64 -30.92 15.83 -20.60
C ARG A 64 -31.52 17.20 -20.92
N ARG A 65 -30.76 18.29 -20.71
CA ARG A 65 -31.19 19.65 -21.04
C ARG A 65 -31.40 19.84 -22.54
N LEU A 66 -30.48 19.32 -23.36
CA LEU A 66 -30.58 19.40 -24.81
C LEU A 66 -31.82 18.66 -25.33
N GLU A 67 -32.09 17.46 -24.81
CA GLU A 67 -33.26 16.66 -25.16
C GLU A 67 -34.57 17.35 -24.76
N THR A 68 -34.60 17.97 -23.56
CA THR A 68 -35.76 18.76 -23.11
C THR A 68 -36.02 19.94 -24.04
N MET A 69 -34.97 20.65 -24.44
CA MET A 69 -35.08 21.76 -25.37
C MET A 69 -35.61 21.32 -26.74
N ARG A 70 -35.22 20.12 -27.21
CA ARG A 70 -35.74 19.54 -28.47
C ARG A 70 -37.25 19.35 -28.40
N HIS A 71 -37.73 18.69 -27.35
CA HIS A 71 -39.16 18.45 -27.14
C HIS A 71 -39.95 19.77 -27.11
N GLN A 72 -39.41 20.81 -26.47
CA GLN A 72 -40.05 22.14 -26.45
C GLN A 72 -40.16 22.77 -27.85
N TYR A 73 -39.17 22.58 -28.73
CA TYR A 73 -39.26 23.05 -30.12
C TYR A 73 -40.26 22.25 -30.94
N GLU A 74 -40.26 20.92 -30.80
CA GLU A 74 -41.20 20.01 -31.46
C GLU A 74 -42.65 20.34 -31.07
N GLU A 75 -42.90 20.58 -29.78
CA GLU A 75 -44.21 20.97 -29.26
C GLU A 75 -44.65 22.33 -29.82
N LYS A 76 -43.78 23.35 -29.79
CA LYS A 76 -44.09 24.68 -30.37
C LYS A 76 -44.44 24.61 -31.86
N LEU A 77 -43.70 23.81 -32.62
CA LEU A 77 -43.98 23.57 -34.04
C LEU A 77 -45.35 22.93 -34.24
N ASN A 78 -45.66 21.88 -33.48
CA ASN A 78 -46.96 21.20 -33.55
C ASN A 78 -48.11 22.14 -33.19
N VAL A 79 -47.98 22.94 -32.13
CA VAL A 79 -48.99 23.92 -31.72
C VAL A 79 -49.23 24.95 -32.82
N LEU A 80 -48.17 25.49 -33.41
CA LEU A 80 -48.29 26.51 -34.47
C LEU A 80 -48.89 25.93 -35.76
N MET A 81 -48.50 24.70 -36.14
CA MET A 81 -49.10 23.99 -37.28
C MET A 81 -50.61 23.75 -37.07
N ASN A 82 -51.00 23.28 -35.89
CA ASN A 82 -52.41 23.08 -35.55
C ASN A 82 -53.20 24.40 -35.58
N ARG A 83 -52.60 25.50 -35.11
CA ARG A 83 -53.22 26.84 -35.13
C ARG A 83 -53.42 27.35 -36.55
N ILE A 84 -52.46 27.13 -37.44
CA ILE A 84 -52.61 27.45 -38.87
C ILE A 84 -53.78 26.67 -39.46
N ARG A 85 -53.84 25.36 -39.23
CA ARG A 85 -54.94 24.51 -39.72
C ARG A 85 -56.30 24.96 -39.19
N ALA A 86 -56.41 25.22 -37.89
CA ALA A 86 -57.65 25.70 -37.27
C ALA A 86 -58.10 27.05 -37.86
N THR A 87 -57.16 27.97 -38.10
CA THR A 87 -57.46 29.29 -38.70
C THR A 87 -57.87 29.16 -40.17
N GLN A 88 -57.33 28.17 -40.90
CA GLN A 88 -57.76 27.87 -42.27
C GLN A 88 -59.20 27.30 -42.28
N GLU A 89 -59.51 26.36 -41.39
CA GLU A 89 -60.86 25.80 -41.26
C GLU A 89 -61.88 26.87 -40.85
N GLU A 90 -61.51 27.78 -39.94
CA GLU A 90 -62.35 28.91 -39.54
C GLU A 90 -62.62 29.86 -40.72
N ARG A 91 -61.58 30.22 -41.47
CA ARG A 91 -61.68 31.02 -42.70
C ARG A 91 -62.64 30.39 -43.70
N ASP A 92 -62.53 29.08 -43.93
CA ASP A 92 -63.38 28.35 -44.88
C ASP A 92 -64.84 28.30 -44.41
N LYS A 93 -65.08 28.05 -43.11
CA LYS A 93 -66.42 28.07 -42.49
C LYS A 93 -67.08 29.45 -42.58
N VAL A 94 -66.36 30.52 -42.23
CA VAL A 94 -66.90 31.89 -42.27
C VAL A 94 -67.25 32.30 -43.69
N ILE A 95 -66.39 31.98 -44.68
CA ILE A 95 -66.68 32.27 -46.09
C ILE A 95 -67.91 31.49 -46.57
N ALA A 96 -68.04 30.22 -46.21
CA ALA A 96 -69.22 29.41 -46.56
C ALA A 96 -70.52 29.97 -45.93
N ASN A 97 -70.45 30.43 -44.68
CA ASN A 97 -71.59 31.03 -43.97
C ASN A 97 -72.02 32.37 -44.60
N ILE A 98 -71.07 33.23 -44.98
CA ILE A 98 -71.39 34.51 -45.64
C ILE A 98 -72.06 34.25 -47.01
N LYS A 99 -71.53 33.29 -47.78
CA LYS A 99 -72.10 32.92 -49.09
C LYS A 99 -73.50 32.30 -49.01
N SER A 100 -73.81 31.59 -47.93
CA SER A 100 -75.11 30.92 -47.74
C SER A 100 -76.16 31.81 -47.07
N SER A 101 -75.75 32.73 -46.19
CA SER A 101 -76.67 33.50 -45.35
C SER A 101 -76.92 34.94 -45.82
N SER A 102 -76.29 35.39 -46.91
CA SER A 102 -76.41 36.79 -47.37
C SER A 102 -76.39 36.96 -48.89
N HIS A 103 -77.15 37.93 -49.42
CA HIS A 103 -76.85 38.61 -50.68
C HIS A 103 -75.70 39.62 -50.51
N ALA A 104 -74.73 39.35 -49.61
CA ALA A 104 -73.60 40.25 -49.42
C ALA A 104 -72.75 40.24 -50.69
N GLY A 105 -72.44 41.43 -51.21
CA GLY A 105 -71.60 41.59 -52.39
C GLY A 105 -70.21 40.98 -52.20
N ASP A 106 -69.60 40.58 -53.32
CA ASP A 106 -68.28 39.95 -53.42
C ASP A 106 -67.18 40.66 -52.59
N ASP A 107 -67.32 41.97 -52.38
CA ASP A 107 -66.37 42.79 -51.64
C ASP A 107 -66.26 42.39 -50.16
N LYS A 108 -67.37 41.99 -49.52
CA LYS A 108 -67.36 41.58 -48.11
C LYS A 108 -66.67 40.23 -47.92
N VAL A 109 -66.88 39.31 -48.87
CA VAL A 109 -66.18 38.01 -48.91
C VAL A 109 -64.69 38.20 -49.16
N LYS A 110 -64.31 39.09 -50.08
CA LYS A 110 -62.90 39.43 -50.35
C LYS A 110 -62.20 40.03 -49.14
N ALA A 111 -62.85 40.95 -48.42
CA ALA A 111 -62.27 41.59 -47.23
C ALA A 111 -61.97 40.56 -46.14
N VAL A 112 -62.94 39.69 -45.82
CA VAL A 112 -62.77 38.61 -44.82
C VAL A 112 -61.66 37.65 -45.25
N LYS A 113 -61.62 37.25 -46.53
CA LYS A 113 -60.56 36.38 -47.04
C LYS A 113 -59.16 36.98 -46.85
N GLN A 114 -58.98 38.26 -47.19
CA GLN A 114 -57.70 38.95 -47.03
C GLN A 114 -57.24 39.00 -45.57
N GLU A 115 -58.15 39.21 -44.63
CA GLU A 115 -57.81 39.28 -43.21
C GLU A 115 -57.27 37.95 -42.69
N TYR A 116 -57.94 36.84 -42.98
CA TYR A 116 -57.46 35.51 -42.62
C TYR A 116 -56.16 35.13 -43.36
N GLU A 117 -56.01 35.52 -44.63
CA GLU A 117 -54.76 35.32 -45.38
C GLU A 117 -53.58 36.04 -44.72
N ARG A 118 -53.75 37.29 -44.28
CA ARG A 118 -52.70 38.01 -43.53
C ARG A 118 -52.34 37.28 -42.24
N LYS A 119 -53.33 36.84 -41.47
CA LYS A 119 -53.12 36.11 -40.20
C LYS A 119 -52.40 34.78 -40.42
N ILE A 120 -52.80 34.01 -41.42
CA ILE A 120 -52.17 32.74 -41.81
C ILE A 120 -50.73 32.98 -42.27
N ASN A 121 -50.48 34.00 -43.10
CA ASN A 121 -49.14 34.34 -43.58
C ASN A 121 -48.19 34.72 -42.44
N THR A 122 -48.65 35.48 -41.44
CA THR A 122 -47.86 35.78 -40.24
C THR A 122 -47.44 34.51 -39.52
N MET A 123 -48.38 33.60 -39.25
CA MET A 123 -48.08 32.33 -38.57
C MET A 123 -47.18 31.40 -39.41
N GLN A 124 -47.34 31.37 -40.74
CA GLN A 124 -46.48 30.60 -41.64
C GLN A 124 -45.04 31.14 -41.66
N ASN A 125 -44.86 32.46 -41.59
CA ASN A 125 -43.54 33.06 -41.48
C ASN A 125 -42.87 32.74 -40.15
N GLU A 126 -43.63 32.71 -39.04
CA GLU A 126 -43.14 32.26 -37.74
C GLU A 126 -42.78 30.77 -37.75
N LEU A 127 -43.59 29.92 -38.40
CA LEU A 127 -43.32 28.50 -38.56
C LEU A 127 -41.99 28.26 -39.30
N LYS A 128 -41.74 29.00 -40.38
CA LYS A 128 -40.47 28.92 -41.12
C LYS A 128 -39.27 29.29 -40.26
N LYS A 129 -39.38 30.32 -39.41
CA LYS A 129 -38.32 30.71 -38.47
C LYS A 129 -38.06 29.62 -37.44
N LEU A 130 -39.11 29.04 -36.86
CA LEU A 130 -39.01 27.93 -35.91
C LEU A 130 -38.39 26.68 -36.54
N GLN A 131 -38.75 26.34 -37.79
CA GLN A 131 -38.16 25.22 -38.53
C GLN A 131 -36.67 25.43 -38.82
N ALA A 132 -36.24 26.66 -39.14
CA ALA A 132 -34.83 26.98 -39.32
C ALA A 132 -34.04 26.77 -38.02
N ALA A 133 -34.58 27.23 -36.88
CA ALA A 133 -33.99 27.01 -35.56
C ALA A 133 -33.94 25.52 -35.18
N GLN A 134 -34.98 24.75 -35.52
CA GLN A 134 -35.01 23.30 -35.32
C GLN A 134 -33.93 22.58 -36.16
N LYS A 135 -33.67 23.03 -37.39
CA LYS A 135 -32.66 22.43 -38.26
C LYS A 135 -31.24 22.58 -37.72
N GLU A 136 -30.93 23.71 -37.08
CA GLU A 136 -29.68 23.90 -36.34
C GLU A 136 -29.59 22.96 -35.12
N HIS A 137 -30.70 22.75 -34.40
CA HIS A 137 -30.75 21.76 -33.31
C HIS A 137 -30.48 20.33 -33.81
N SER A 138 -31.08 19.94 -34.94
CA SER A 138 -30.81 18.65 -35.59
C SER A 138 -29.35 18.47 -36.02
N LYS A 139 -28.60 19.56 -36.27
CA LYS A 139 -27.16 19.50 -36.56
C LYS A 139 -26.36 19.20 -35.29
N LEU A 140 -26.71 19.83 -34.17
CA LEU A 140 -26.15 19.55 -32.83
C LEU A 140 -26.34 18.07 -32.42
N MET A 141 -27.34 17.39 -32.96
CA MET A 141 -27.60 15.96 -32.68
C MET A 141 -26.52 15.03 -33.27
N ARG A 142 -25.77 15.44 -34.28
CA ARG A 142 -24.62 14.63 -34.74
C ARG A 142 -23.49 14.64 -33.70
N GLU A 143 -23.33 15.74 -32.99
CA GLU A 143 -22.37 15.89 -31.87
C GLU A 143 -22.86 15.10 -30.64
N ARG A 144 -24.18 14.98 -30.42
CA ARG A 144 -24.76 14.11 -29.38
C ARG A 144 -24.25 12.66 -29.48
N ASN A 145 -24.20 12.08 -30.68
CA ASN A 145 -23.75 10.70 -30.86
C ASN A 145 -22.28 10.52 -30.43
N GLN A 146 -21.44 11.54 -30.64
CA GLN A 146 -20.06 11.54 -30.17
C GLN A 146 -19.99 11.62 -28.65
N HIS A 147 -20.79 12.50 -28.03
CA HIS A 147 -20.87 12.59 -26.58
C HIS A 147 -21.41 11.31 -25.94
N GLU A 148 -22.38 10.63 -26.55
CA GLU A 148 -22.88 9.35 -26.04
C GLU A 148 -21.78 8.28 -26.05
N ARG A 149 -20.95 8.23 -27.10
CA ARG A 149 -19.78 7.34 -27.14
C ARG A 149 -18.77 7.68 -26.05
N GLN A 150 -18.42 8.95 -25.89
CA GLN A 150 -17.54 9.42 -24.81
C GLN A 150 -18.08 9.04 -23.43
N LEU A 151 -19.39 9.17 -23.21
CA LEU A 151 -20.05 8.86 -21.96
C LEU A 151 -20.01 7.35 -21.67
N ARG A 152 -20.15 6.50 -22.69
CA ARG A 152 -19.94 5.05 -22.57
C ARG A 152 -18.51 4.72 -22.19
N THR A 153 -17.52 5.33 -22.83
CA THR A 153 -16.10 5.14 -22.50
C THR A 153 -15.80 5.57 -21.07
N LEU A 154 -16.20 6.79 -20.68
CA LEU A 154 -15.99 7.31 -19.32
C LEU A 154 -16.64 6.43 -18.25
N LYS A 155 -17.83 5.88 -18.51
CA LYS A 155 -18.48 4.91 -17.61
C LYS A 155 -17.70 3.60 -17.50
N GLY A 156 -17.16 3.11 -18.61
CA GLY A 156 -16.28 1.94 -18.63
C GLY A 156 -15.02 2.15 -17.82
N ASP A 157 -14.33 3.26 -18.04
CA ASP A 157 -13.11 3.65 -17.32
C ASP A 157 -13.39 3.84 -15.82
N LEU A 158 -14.50 4.50 -15.47
CA LEU A 158 -14.92 4.66 -14.07
C LEU A 158 -15.16 3.31 -13.40
N ALA A 159 -15.79 2.37 -14.11
CA ALA A 159 -15.99 1.01 -13.58
C ALA A 159 -14.65 0.28 -13.39
N GLU A 160 -13.70 0.43 -14.32
CA GLU A 160 -12.37 -0.16 -14.19
C GLU A 160 -11.59 0.46 -13.03
N MET A 161 -11.57 1.79 -12.88
CA MET A 161 -10.93 2.45 -11.74
C MET A 161 -11.51 2.00 -10.41
N LYS A 162 -12.84 1.81 -10.32
CA LYS A 162 -13.48 1.24 -9.13
C LYS A 162 -12.99 -0.18 -8.84
N ARG A 163 -12.85 -1.03 -9.87
CA ARG A 163 -12.26 -2.37 -9.72
C ARG A 163 -10.80 -2.30 -9.27
N THR A 164 -10.00 -1.42 -9.85
CA THR A 164 -8.59 -1.19 -9.48
C THR A 164 -8.47 -0.73 -8.03
N LYS A 165 -9.30 0.23 -7.59
CA LYS A 165 -9.36 0.66 -6.20
C LYS A 165 -9.65 -0.50 -5.24
N VAL A 166 -10.63 -1.36 -5.57
CA VAL A 166 -10.94 -2.53 -4.73
C VAL A 166 -9.78 -3.51 -4.70
N ARG A 167 -9.16 -3.81 -5.84
CA ARG A 167 -7.96 -4.68 -5.92
C ARG A 167 -6.82 -4.13 -5.05
N LEU A 168 -6.56 -2.83 -5.12
CA LEU A 168 -5.55 -2.15 -4.31
C LEU A 168 -5.86 -2.28 -2.82
N MET A 169 -7.10 -2.00 -2.39
CA MET A 169 -7.51 -2.15 -0.99
C MET A 169 -7.36 -3.57 -0.47
N THR A 170 -7.62 -4.59 -1.29
CA THR A 170 -7.40 -5.99 -0.93
C THR A 170 -5.90 -6.28 -0.78
N LYS A 171 -5.09 -5.86 -1.76
CA LYS A 171 -3.63 -6.04 -1.72
C LYS A 171 -2.98 -5.37 -0.50
N MET A 172 -3.40 -4.15 -0.17
CA MET A 172 -2.96 -3.45 1.05
C MET A 172 -3.21 -4.28 2.32
N LYS A 173 -4.39 -4.90 2.42
CA LYS A 173 -4.74 -5.75 3.57
C LYS A 173 -3.88 -7.01 3.61
N GLU A 174 -3.72 -7.67 2.47
CA GLU A 174 -2.89 -8.87 2.34
C GLU A 174 -1.44 -8.59 2.74
N ASP A 175 -0.82 -7.55 2.17
CA ASP A 175 0.57 -7.18 2.46
C ASP A 175 0.76 -6.76 3.93
N ASN A 176 -0.20 -6.05 4.53
CA ASN A 176 -0.18 -5.73 5.96
C ASN A 176 -0.28 -6.99 6.84
N THR A 177 -1.15 -7.93 6.50
CA THR A 177 -1.23 -9.20 7.25
C THR A 177 0.04 -10.04 7.11
N ARG A 178 0.66 -10.05 5.92
CA ARG A 178 1.91 -10.73 5.65
C ARG A 178 3.07 -10.12 6.44
N ALA A 179 3.20 -8.79 6.43
CA ALA A 179 4.23 -8.08 7.18
C ALA A 179 4.14 -8.40 8.69
N LYS A 180 2.92 -8.37 9.27
CA LYS A 180 2.70 -8.76 10.67
C LYS A 180 3.13 -10.20 10.97
N GLN A 181 2.82 -11.15 10.07
CA GLN A 181 3.24 -12.54 10.25
C GLN A 181 4.76 -12.71 10.17
N GLU A 182 5.42 -12.00 9.25
CA GLU A 182 6.88 -12.02 9.11
C GLU A 182 7.56 -11.41 10.33
N GLU A 183 7.05 -10.30 10.85
CA GLU A 183 7.52 -9.68 12.08
C GLU A 183 7.38 -10.63 13.29
N LEU A 184 6.23 -11.30 13.43
CA LEU A 184 6.02 -12.29 14.49
C LEU A 184 6.98 -13.48 14.39
N LYS A 185 7.29 -13.96 13.17
CA LYS A 185 8.26 -15.04 12.95
C LYS A 185 9.67 -14.60 13.37
N LYS A 186 10.10 -13.41 12.97
CA LYS A 186 11.41 -12.85 13.35
C LYS A 186 11.50 -12.61 14.85
N ASN A 187 10.45 -12.09 15.47
CA ASN A 187 10.43 -11.89 16.93
C ASN A 187 10.57 -13.22 17.70
N LYS A 188 9.97 -14.31 17.21
CA LYS A 188 10.16 -15.65 17.78
C LYS A 188 11.59 -16.14 17.62
N GLU A 189 12.20 -15.95 16.45
CA GLU A 189 13.60 -16.30 16.19
C GLU A 189 14.56 -15.52 17.09
N ILE A 190 14.37 -14.20 17.19
CA ILE A 190 15.14 -13.32 18.09
C ILE A 190 15.01 -13.81 19.54
N ALA A 191 13.79 -14.14 20.00
CA ALA A 191 13.59 -14.65 21.35
C ALA A 191 14.30 -16.00 21.59
N GLN A 192 14.33 -16.89 20.59
CA GLN A 192 15.06 -18.16 20.67
C GLN A 192 16.58 -17.92 20.73
N LEU A 193 17.12 -17.03 19.89
CA LEU A 193 18.53 -16.64 19.91
C LEU A 193 18.92 -16.04 21.26
N HIS A 194 18.11 -15.13 21.82
CA HIS A 194 18.31 -14.59 23.16
C HIS A 194 18.27 -15.67 24.26
N LYS A 195 17.45 -16.72 24.10
CA LYS A 195 17.41 -17.84 25.05
C LYS A 195 18.69 -18.68 24.97
N VAL A 196 19.18 -18.98 23.78
CA VAL A 196 20.42 -19.75 23.58
C VAL A 196 21.63 -18.95 24.05
N SER A 197 21.72 -17.67 23.68
CA SER A 197 22.79 -16.76 24.11
C SER A 197 22.88 -16.69 25.64
N ARG A 198 21.75 -16.53 26.36
CA ARG A 198 21.75 -16.55 27.83
C ARG A 198 22.27 -17.87 28.42
N LYS A 199 21.90 -19.02 27.83
CA LYS A 199 22.42 -20.33 28.27
C LYS A 199 23.93 -20.44 28.07
N GLN A 200 24.43 -20.01 26.91
CA GLN A 200 25.86 -19.98 26.61
C GLN A 200 26.61 -19.07 27.59
N GLU A 201 26.08 -17.89 27.87
CA GLU A 201 26.66 -16.96 28.85
C GLU A 201 26.73 -17.58 30.25
N THR A 202 25.67 -18.25 30.71
CA THR A 202 25.69 -18.95 32.01
C THR A 202 26.68 -20.12 32.02
N TYR A 203 26.81 -20.84 30.90
CA TYR A 203 27.74 -21.96 30.78
C TYR A 203 29.20 -21.49 30.81
N ILE A 204 29.52 -20.41 30.10
CA ILE A 204 30.85 -19.78 30.13
C ILE A 204 31.19 -19.35 31.56
N LYS A 205 30.28 -18.66 32.26
CA LYS A 205 30.49 -18.25 33.66
C LYS A 205 30.76 -19.44 34.59
N SER A 206 30.07 -20.56 34.39
CA SER A 206 30.30 -21.80 35.15
C SER A 206 31.70 -22.38 34.89
N LEU A 207 32.12 -22.47 33.62
CA LEU A 207 33.45 -22.97 33.25
C LEU A 207 34.57 -22.07 33.76
N GLU A 208 34.38 -20.76 33.71
CA GLU A 208 35.32 -19.79 34.28
C GLU A 208 35.47 -19.98 35.80
N ALA A 209 34.38 -20.21 36.52
CA ALA A 209 34.42 -20.48 37.96
C ALA A 209 35.15 -21.80 38.28
N GLU A 210 34.89 -22.87 37.53
CA GLU A 210 35.59 -24.15 37.67
C GLU A 210 37.10 -24.02 37.38
N ASN A 211 37.45 -23.28 36.32
CA ASN A 211 38.85 -23.03 35.95
C ASN A 211 39.55 -22.20 37.05
N ARG A 212 38.89 -21.17 37.60
CA ARG A 212 39.41 -20.41 38.75
C ARG A 212 39.67 -21.33 39.94
N LEU A 213 38.75 -22.24 40.26
CA LEU A 213 38.93 -23.21 41.36
C LEU A 213 40.10 -24.17 41.10
N LYS A 214 40.19 -24.74 39.90
CA LYS A 214 41.31 -25.60 39.47
C LYS A 214 42.65 -24.88 39.61
N ASN A 215 42.73 -23.63 39.17
CA ASN A 215 43.93 -22.82 39.30
C ASN A 215 44.32 -22.57 40.77
N VAL A 216 43.36 -22.36 41.67
CA VAL A 216 43.63 -22.22 43.11
C VAL A 216 44.17 -23.53 43.71
N VAL A 217 43.56 -24.67 43.39
CA VAL A 217 44.02 -25.98 43.88
C VAL A 217 45.42 -26.30 43.37
N LEU A 218 45.68 -26.08 42.08
CA LEU A 218 47.01 -26.27 41.49
C LEU A 218 48.06 -25.41 42.18
N LYS A 219 47.77 -24.12 42.44
CA LYS A 219 48.67 -23.23 43.19
C LYS A 219 49.00 -23.77 44.58
N ARG A 220 47.97 -24.13 45.37
CA ARG A 220 48.17 -24.75 46.70
C ARG A 220 49.02 -26.02 46.64
N LYS A 221 48.75 -26.91 45.68
CA LYS A 221 49.54 -28.14 45.48
C LYS A 221 50.98 -27.84 45.10
N THR A 222 51.23 -26.83 44.26
CA THR A 222 52.60 -26.42 43.91
C THR A 222 53.33 -25.81 45.10
N GLU A 223 52.64 -25.05 45.96
CA GLU A 223 53.20 -24.52 47.21
C GLU A 223 53.55 -25.64 48.20
N GLU A 224 52.64 -26.61 48.41
CA GLU A 224 52.89 -27.82 49.22
C GLU A 224 54.11 -28.60 48.71
N LEU A 225 54.19 -28.85 47.40
CA LEU A 225 55.34 -29.53 46.79
C LEU A 225 56.64 -28.73 46.94
N ALA A 226 56.59 -27.40 46.83
CA ALA A 226 57.74 -26.54 47.04
C ALA A 226 58.23 -26.58 48.50
N VAL A 227 57.30 -26.61 49.47
CA VAL A 227 57.61 -26.78 50.90
C VAL A 227 58.24 -28.15 51.18
N LEU A 228 57.67 -29.24 50.63
CA LEU A 228 58.24 -30.58 50.76
C LEU A 228 59.62 -30.73 50.10
N LYS A 229 59.87 -30.03 48.99
CA LYS A 229 61.22 -29.97 48.37
C LYS A 229 62.21 -29.14 49.20
N LYS A 230 61.74 -28.15 49.96
CA LYS A 230 62.56 -27.33 50.87
C LYS A 230 62.72 -27.95 52.26
N ALA A 231 61.86 -28.89 52.64
CA ALA A 231 62.05 -29.67 53.85
C ALA A 231 63.38 -30.43 53.73
N PRO A 232 64.33 -30.25 54.67
CA PRO A 232 65.56 -31.01 54.65
C PRO A 232 65.19 -32.49 54.70
N LYS A 233 65.70 -33.29 53.76
CA LYS A 233 65.71 -34.75 53.91
C LYS A 233 66.17 -35.02 55.34
N PRO A 234 65.40 -35.72 56.21
CA PRO A 234 65.99 -36.24 57.43
C PRO A 234 67.19 -37.05 56.97
N GLY A 235 68.37 -36.58 57.34
CA GLY A 235 69.62 -37.24 57.02
C GLY A 235 69.47 -38.68 57.45
N LEU A 236 69.51 -39.59 56.47
CA LEU A 236 69.75 -41.00 56.75
C LEU A 236 71.16 -41.06 57.34
N SER A 237 71.17 -40.94 58.66
CA SER A 237 72.32 -41.11 59.54
C SER A 237 72.95 -42.46 59.23
N GLY A 238 74.21 -42.42 58.81
CA GLY A 238 75.04 -43.60 58.61
C GLY A 238 75.25 -44.31 59.94
N LYS A 239 74.48 -45.38 60.17
CA LYS A 239 74.74 -46.41 61.19
C LYS A 239 73.98 -47.69 60.84
N ALA A 240 74.45 -48.36 59.79
CA ALA A 240 74.50 -49.83 59.66
C ALA A 240 75.08 -50.18 58.28
N SER A 241 76.41 -50.06 58.18
CA SER A 241 77.19 -50.81 57.21
C SER A 241 76.95 -52.32 57.45
N GLY A 242 76.54 -53.07 56.42
CA GLY A 242 76.37 -54.50 56.56
C GLY A 242 75.76 -55.21 55.34
N ARG A 243 76.59 -55.40 54.31
CA ARG A 243 76.44 -56.29 53.12
C ARG A 243 75.94 -55.65 51.82
N LEU A 244 76.89 -54.97 51.18
CA LEU A 244 77.02 -55.01 49.73
C LEU A 244 77.33 -56.46 49.29
N ARG A 245 76.40 -57.12 48.60
CA ARG A 245 76.76 -58.07 47.54
C ARG A 245 76.59 -57.35 46.21
N ARG A 246 77.74 -57.03 45.59
CA ARG A 246 77.85 -56.40 44.28
C ARG A 246 77.57 -57.42 43.17
N LYS A 247 76.78 -56.94 42.19
CA LYS A 247 76.88 -57.08 40.71
C LYS A 247 76.67 -58.46 40.06
N CYS A 248 75.66 -58.53 39.19
CA CYS A 248 75.76 -58.49 37.71
C CYS A 248 74.51 -57.73 37.21
N PHE A 249 74.57 -56.53 36.64
CA PHE A 249 75.17 -56.05 35.38
C PHE A 249 74.41 -56.50 34.11
N TRP A 250 73.49 -55.60 33.69
CA TRP A 250 73.19 -55.23 32.31
C TRP A 250 72.95 -56.33 31.25
N ARG A 251 71.68 -56.48 30.83
CA ARG A 251 71.29 -56.56 29.41
C ARG A 251 69.75 -56.45 29.29
N PHE A 252 69.27 -55.62 28.35
CA PHE A 252 67.86 -55.41 27.95
C PHE A 252 67.01 -54.61 28.95
N LEU A 253 66.56 -53.37 28.72
CA LEU A 253 66.21 -52.68 27.48
C LEU A 253 66.50 -51.17 27.63
N TRP A 254 67.61 -50.73 27.04
CA TRP A 254 67.76 -49.37 26.53
C TRP A 254 68.10 -49.51 25.05
N ASN A 255 67.03 -49.65 24.28
CA ASN A 255 66.86 -49.53 22.83
C ASN A 255 65.36 -49.85 22.66
N PHE A 256 64.51 -49.00 22.14
CA PHE A 256 64.77 -47.97 21.15
C PHE A 256 63.54 -47.05 21.14
N VAL A 257 63.76 -45.77 21.45
CA VAL A 257 62.94 -44.69 20.91
C VAL A 257 63.15 -44.76 19.39
N GLU A 258 62.16 -45.29 18.66
CA GLU A 258 61.87 -45.07 17.23
C GLU A 258 60.85 -46.13 16.76
N PHE A 259 59.56 -45.92 17.00
CA PHE A 259 58.48 -46.40 16.11
C PHE A 259 57.12 -45.80 16.50
N TRP A 260 57.02 -44.47 16.46
CA TRP A 260 55.74 -43.78 16.26
C TRP A 260 56.04 -42.55 15.39
N GLN A 261 56.10 -42.82 14.09
CA GLN A 261 55.89 -41.87 13.01
C GLN A 261 54.73 -42.43 12.19
#